data_AF-A0A4Q6BZ63-F1
#
_entry.id   AF-A0A4Q6BZ63-F1
#
_cell.length_a   1.000
_cell.length_b   1.000
_cell.length_c   1.000
_cell.angle_alpha   90.00
_cell.angle_beta   90.00
_cell.angle_gamma   90.00
#
_symmetry.space_group_name_H-M   'P 1'
#
loop_
_entity.id
_entity.type
_entity.pdbx_description
1 polymer ?
#
loop_
_entity_poly.entity_id
_entity_poly.type
_entity_poly.pdbx_seq_one_letter_code
_entity_poly.pdbx_strand_id
1 'polypeptide(L)'
;MKEGILYWNKVVGFEAVTVETGADISSVPPLHAVAVRWVPWEDAGFAYAGLQTDPMTGETLRGQVFMTPAWLQTKGRGEALAPIINPVSVCDFSRSDLTRNLDLKDLPTNPLELRMAKDRIRGVIAHEVGHVMGLRHNFAGSSSTPLAAKTILQSLRNYLADATDAGAMVSTTIMDYLRGGDEVLLGKYIESTALPYDQMALKWAYSKDAKDLDSKVSEYCSDEDIMIALERNKSEIYECRRHDPAGSPFLPMMDDQLKARAKLLKTKYIEILNILFPADEPSFVNSLPRLLDENHADLQLKALKLQFSYLQSHEKVVSLEKWRNEIQRNFNSKVDRALDEVLRDHLNQVGGLLNVKSILTPSPGWTEPQVNEMMTLIAVGKGTTKDGREYELTEEQKQQFAAYFKDEAQYLELQMQKELNEMFKGL
;
A
#
# COMPACT_ATOMS: atom_id res chain seq x y z
N MET A 1 -2.16 -18.42 -5.40
CA MET A 1 -2.25 -18.39 -6.88
C MET A 1 -3.52 -19.04 -7.41
N LYS A 2 -3.67 -20.38 -7.35
CA LYS A 2 -4.87 -21.09 -7.84
C LYS A 2 -6.20 -20.47 -7.37
N GLU A 3 -6.31 -20.15 -6.09
CA GLU A 3 -7.50 -19.54 -5.50
C GLU A 3 -7.82 -18.14 -6.08
N GLY A 4 -6.80 -17.35 -6.45
CA GLY A 4 -6.98 -16.05 -7.08
C GLY A 4 -7.44 -16.17 -8.53
N ILE A 5 -7.02 -17.21 -9.26
CA ILE A 5 -7.53 -17.49 -10.60
C ILE A 5 -8.99 -17.93 -10.52
N LEU A 6 -9.30 -18.87 -9.61
CA LEU A 6 -10.65 -19.42 -9.44
C LEU A 6 -11.65 -18.44 -8.80
N TYR A 7 -11.19 -17.30 -8.27
CA TYR A 7 -12.05 -16.20 -7.84
C TYR A 7 -13.05 -15.82 -8.93
N TRP A 8 -12.60 -15.76 -10.18
CA TRP A 8 -13.43 -15.31 -11.30
C TRP A 8 -14.61 -16.24 -11.61
N ASN A 9 -14.53 -17.53 -11.26
CA ASN A 9 -15.70 -18.43 -11.34
C ASN A 9 -16.81 -18.02 -10.37
N LYS A 10 -16.46 -17.49 -9.19
CA LYS A 10 -17.44 -16.94 -8.23
C LYS A 10 -18.06 -15.66 -8.76
N VAL A 11 -17.25 -14.82 -9.41
CA VAL A 11 -17.69 -13.54 -9.98
C VAL A 11 -18.74 -13.78 -11.07
N VAL A 12 -18.46 -14.69 -12.01
CA VAL A 12 -19.38 -14.98 -13.14
C VAL A 12 -20.50 -15.96 -12.78
N GLY A 13 -20.37 -16.72 -11.69
CA GLY A 13 -21.37 -17.67 -11.20
C GLY A 13 -21.40 -19.02 -11.92
N PHE A 14 -20.39 -19.34 -12.72
CA PHE A 14 -20.19 -20.64 -13.36
C PHE A 14 -18.69 -20.93 -13.54
N GLU A 15 -18.32 -22.16 -13.93
CA GLU A 15 -16.93 -22.51 -14.22
C GLU A 15 -16.50 -21.89 -15.56
N ALA A 16 -15.92 -20.69 -15.51
CA ALA A 16 -15.38 -19.98 -16.67
C ALA A 16 -13.89 -20.26 -16.89
N VAL A 17 -13.14 -20.52 -15.81
CA VAL A 17 -11.70 -20.79 -15.83
C VAL A 17 -11.37 -22.05 -15.02
N THR A 18 -10.40 -22.81 -15.52
CA THR A 18 -9.78 -23.95 -14.84
C THR A 18 -8.28 -23.70 -14.70
N VAL A 19 -7.61 -24.45 -13.82
CA VAL A 19 -6.17 -24.28 -13.55
C VAL A 19 -5.43 -25.59 -13.77
N GLU A 20 -4.48 -25.56 -14.69
CA GLU A 20 -3.53 -26.64 -14.96
C GLU A 20 -2.13 -26.23 -14.48
N THR A 21 -1.39 -27.18 -13.91
CA THR A 21 -0.03 -26.95 -13.39
C THR A 21 0.99 -27.77 -14.18
N GLY A 22 2.23 -27.28 -14.26
CA GLY A 22 3.32 -27.99 -14.95
C GLY A 22 3.43 -27.67 -16.44
N ALA A 23 2.81 -26.57 -16.89
CA ALA A 23 3.04 -26.04 -18.23
C ALA A 23 4.49 -25.56 -18.38
N ASP A 24 5.06 -25.71 -19.57
CA ASP A 24 6.38 -25.18 -19.89
C ASP A 24 6.38 -23.65 -19.82
N ILE A 25 7.19 -23.09 -18.92
CA ILE A 25 7.31 -21.65 -18.68
C ILE A 25 7.75 -20.88 -19.93
N SER A 26 8.49 -21.52 -20.84
CA SER A 26 8.99 -20.91 -22.08
C SER A 26 7.98 -20.99 -23.23
N SER A 27 6.91 -21.76 -23.06
CA SER A 27 5.91 -21.94 -24.11
C SER A 27 5.01 -20.72 -24.26
N VAL A 28 4.57 -20.50 -25.50
CA VAL A 28 3.49 -19.55 -25.80
C VAL A 28 2.18 -20.20 -25.32
N PRO A 29 1.40 -19.54 -24.44
CA PRO A 29 0.14 -20.11 -23.97
C PRO A 29 -0.78 -20.39 -25.17
N PRO A 30 -1.47 -21.55 -25.27
CA PRO A 30 -2.42 -21.83 -26.33
C PRO A 30 -3.49 -20.75 -26.54
N LEU A 31 -4.24 -20.84 -27.65
CA LEU A 31 -5.43 -19.99 -27.81
C LEU A 31 -6.40 -20.24 -26.65
N HIS A 32 -6.98 -19.15 -26.14
CA HIS A 32 -7.88 -19.10 -24.99
C HIS A 32 -7.27 -19.63 -23.68
N ALA A 33 -5.95 -19.56 -23.56
CA ALA A 33 -5.23 -19.89 -22.34
C ALA A 33 -4.47 -18.68 -21.79
N VAL A 34 -4.29 -18.68 -20.47
CA VAL A 34 -3.50 -17.70 -19.73
C VAL A 34 -2.33 -18.41 -19.07
N ALA A 35 -1.10 -18.05 -19.43
CA ALA A 35 0.07 -18.57 -18.73
C ALA A 35 0.37 -17.68 -17.53
N VAL A 36 0.25 -18.23 -16.32
CA VAL A 36 0.68 -17.54 -15.09
C VAL A 36 2.08 -18.02 -14.73
N ARG A 37 3.04 -17.10 -14.73
CA ARG A 37 4.47 -17.39 -14.56
C ARG A 37 5.01 -16.74 -13.30
N TRP A 38 5.75 -17.53 -12.55
CA TRP A 38 6.59 -17.02 -11.49
C TRP A 38 7.96 -16.66 -12.07
N VAL A 39 8.34 -15.39 -12.01
CA VAL A 39 9.63 -14.90 -12.50
C VAL A 39 10.56 -14.61 -11.33
N PRO A 40 11.83 -15.07 -11.37
CA PRO A 40 12.74 -15.01 -10.23
C PRO A 40 13.36 -13.60 -10.05
N TRP A 41 12.52 -12.58 -9.89
CA TRP A 41 12.94 -11.20 -9.70
C TRP A 41 12.68 -10.76 -8.26
N GLU A 42 13.68 -10.97 -7.39
CA GLU A 42 13.50 -10.83 -5.94
C GLU A 42 13.10 -9.41 -5.48
N ASP A 43 13.58 -8.37 -6.16
CA ASP A 43 13.33 -6.97 -5.78
C ASP A 43 12.22 -6.28 -6.60
N ALA A 44 11.59 -7.00 -7.54
CA ALA A 44 10.59 -6.43 -8.44
C ALA A 44 9.21 -6.39 -7.77
N GLY A 45 8.83 -5.24 -7.20
CA GLY A 45 7.55 -5.00 -6.53
C GLY A 45 6.31 -4.90 -7.42
N PHE A 46 6.29 -5.55 -8.58
CA PHE A 46 5.19 -5.47 -9.52
C PHE A 46 4.70 -6.87 -9.92
N ALA A 47 3.44 -6.94 -10.33
CA ALA A 47 2.91 -8.01 -11.13
C ALA A 47 2.43 -7.40 -12.46
N TYR A 48 2.32 -8.23 -13.49
CA TYR A 48 1.98 -7.72 -14.82
C TYR A 48 1.19 -8.74 -15.62
N ALA A 49 0.09 -8.28 -16.21
CA ALA A 49 -0.69 -9.00 -17.20
C ALA A 49 -0.45 -8.44 -18.60
N GLY A 50 -0.08 -9.33 -19.52
CA GLY A 50 -0.04 -9.07 -20.96
C GLY A 50 -1.13 -9.87 -21.67
N LEU A 51 -1.78 -9.24 -22.65
CA LEU A 51 -2.84 -9.83 -23.44
C LEU A 51 -2.57 -9.68 -24.93
N GLN A 52 -2.88 -10.74 -25.68
CA GLN A 52 -3.00 -10.70 -27.13
C GLN A 52 -4.48 -10.66 -27.46
N THR A 53 -4.94 -9.58 -28.08
CA THR A 53 -6.32 -9.41 -28.51
C THR A 53 -6.46 -9.46 -30.01
N ASP A 54 -7.62 -9.90 -30.48
CA ASP A 54 -8.06 -9.65 -31.84
C ASP A 54 -8.38 -8.14 -31.99
N PRO A 55 -7.71 -7.40 -32.88
CA PRO A 55 -7.90 -5.96 -33.02
C PRO A 55 -9.27 -5.58 -33.63
N MET A 56 -9.99 -6.53 -34.24
CA MET A 56 -11.29 -6.29 -34.85
C MET A 56 -12.45 -6.60 -33.92
N THR A 57 -12.33 -7.63 -33.09
CA THR A 57 -13.41 -8.05 -32.18
C THR A 57 -13.18 -7.62 -30.73
N GLY A 58 -11.93 -7.33 -30.35
CA GLY A 58 -11.53 -7.09 -28.97
C GLY A 58 -11.41 -8.38 -28.14
N GLU A 59 -11.60 -9.56 -28.74
CA GLU A 59 -11.50 -10.84 -28.05
C GLU A 59 -10.07 -11.09 -27.54
N THR A 60 -9.92 -11.45 -26.26
CA THR A 60 -8.64 -11.88 -25.70
C THR A 60 -8.32 -13.30 -26.18
N LEU A 61 -7.34 -13.42 -27.07
CA LEU A 61 -6.91 -14.69 -27.65
C LEU A 61 -5.92 -15.44 -26.76
N ARG A 62 -5.01 -14.73 -26.10
CA ARG A 62 -3.99 -15.29 -25.18
C ARG A 62 -3.70 -14.32 -24.06
N GLY A 63 -3.43 -14.84 -22.88
CA GLY A 63 -3.02 -14.06 -21.72
C GLY A 63 -1.70 -14.54 -21.12
N GLN A 64 -0.99 -13.64 -20.46
CA GLN A 64 0.22 -13.95 -19.71
C GLN A 64 0.21 -13.12 -18.44
N VAL A 65 0.46 -13.74 -17.29
CA VAL A 65 0.60 -13.06 -16.00
C VAL A 65 1.98 -13.36 -15.45
N PHE A 66 2.68 -12.35 -14.96
CA PHE A 66 3.99 -12.46 -14.33
C PHE A 66 3.89 -12.07 -12.87
N MET A 67 4.43 -12.90 -11.99
CA MET A 67 4.47 -12.72 -10.54
C MET A 67 5.89 -12.87 -10.02
N THR A 68 6.28 -12.06 -9.04
CA THR A 68 7.64 -12.00 -8.52
C THR A 68 7.72 -12.46 -7.04
N PRO A 69 8.89 -12.92 -6.55
CA PRO A 69 9.15 -13.17 -5.14
C PRO A 69 8.95 -11.99 -4.20
N ALA A 70 8.97 -10.74 -4.70
CA ALA A 70 8.80 -9.55 -3.87
C ALA A 70 7.49 -9.56 -3.07
N TRP A 71 6.45 -10.23 -3.59
CA TRP A 71 5.14 -10.36 -2.96
C TRP A 71 5.10 -11.35 -1.77
N LEU A 72 6.14 -12.18 -1.61
CA LEU A 72 6.26 -13.09 -0.45
C LEU A 72 6.74 -12.39 0.81
N GLN A 73 7.42 -11.25 0.67
CA GLN A 73 7.94 -10.50 1.80
C GLN A 73 6.88 -9.49 2.28
N THR A 74 6.54 -9.55 3.57
CA THR A 74 5.67 -8.57 4.24
C THR A 74 6.28 -7.16 4.30
N LYS A 75 7.59 -7.06 4.05
CA LYS A 75 8.34 -5.81 3.91
C LYS A 75 8.79 -5.67 2.46
N GLY A 76 7.87 -5.30 1.58
CA GLY A 76 8.19 -5.12 0.17
C GLY A 76 9.29 -4.07 -0.02
N ARG A 77 10.51 -4.50 -0.34
CA ARG A 77 11.49 -3.61 -1.00
C ARG A 77 10.88 -2.97 -2.25
N GLY A 78 9.95 -3.68 -2.89
CA GLY A 78 9.14 -3.22 -4.01
C GLY A 78 8.24 -2.01 -3.73
N GLU A 79 7.58 -1.92 -2.57
CA GLU A 79 6.71 -0.78 -2.23
C GLU A 79 7.51 0.50 -1.94
N ALA A 80 8.71 0.37 -1.39
CA ALA A 80 9.62 1.50 -1.17
C ALA A 80 10.25 2.02 -2.49
N LEU A 81 10.32 1.18 -3.53
CA LEU A 81 10.95 1.49 -4.82
C LEU A 81 9.96 1.84 -5.95
N ALA A 82 8.67 1.53 -5.78
CA ALA A 82 7.62 1.80 -6.77
C ALA A 82 7.48 3.28 -7.22
N PRO A 83 7.64 4.32 -6.39
CA PRO A 83 7.46 5.69 -6.86
C PRO A 83 8.66 6.24 -7.66
N ILE A 84 9.76 5.50 -7.82
CA ILE A 84 11.03 6.01 -8.37
C ILE A 84 11.33 5.47 -9.79
N ILE A 85 10.70 4.38 -10.24
CA ILE A 85 11.12 3.69 -11.45
C ILE A 85 10.24 4.06 -12.65
N ASN A 86 10.85 4.76 -13.61
CA ASN A 86 10.30 5.08 -14.92
C ASN A 86 9.89 3.77 -15.65
N PRO A 87 8.67 3.66 -16.24
CA PRO A 87 8.21 2.44 -16.90
C PRO A 87 9.16 1.90 -17.98
N VAL A 88 10.01 2.74 -18.57
CA VAL A 88 11.01 2.33 -19.57
C VAL A 88 12.22 1.61 -18.94
N SER A 89 12.59 1.91 -17.70
CA SER A 89 13.69 1.22 -16.99
C SER A 89 13.31 -0.16 -16.42
N VAL A 90 12.02 -0.48 -16.41
CA VAL A 90 11.49 -1.82 -16.03
C VAL A 90 11.84 -2.88 -17.11
N CYS A 91 12.31 -2.44 -18.28
CA CYS A 91 12.75 -3.31 -19.37
C CYS A 91 14.28 -3.54 -19.42
N ASP A 92 15.07 -3.06 -18.44
CA ASP A 92 16.49 -3.41 -18.34
C ASP A 92 16.68 -4.68 -17.51
N PHE A 93 16.57 -5.82 -18.20
CA PHE A 93 16.62 -7.18 -17.63
C PHE A 93 18.04 -7.68 -17.32
N SER A 94 19.06 -6.82 -17.41
CA SER A 94 20.47 -7.21 -17.26
C SER A 94 20.93 -7.39 -15.80
N ARG A 95 20.12 -6.98 -14.81
CA ARG A 95 20.48 -6.95 -13.38
C ARG A 95 19.82 -8.00 -12.49
N SER A 96 18.83 -8.74 -12.99
CA SER A 96 18.18 -9.80 -12.21
C SER A 96 18.89 -11.14 -12.42
N ASP A 97 19.21 -11.87 -11.35
CA ASP A 97 19.64 -13.26 -11.46
C ASP A 97 18.43 -14.12 -11.88
N LEU A 98 18.31 -14.34 -13.20
CA LEU A 98 17.22 -15.08 -13.83
C LEU A 98 17.22 -16.59 -13.52
N THR A 99 18.19 -17.08 -12.73
CA THR A 99 18.43 -18.53 -12.56
C THR A 99 17.93 -19.09 -11.22
N ARG A 100 17.55 -18.25 -10.25
CA ARG A 100 17.15 -18.72 -8.92
C ARG A 100 15.68 -19.11 -8.88
N ASN A 101 15.39 -20.41 -8.94
CA ASN A 101 14.07 -20.92 -8.57
C ASN A 101 13.82 -20.64 -7.07
N LEU A 102 12.61 -20.17 -6.73
CA LEU A 102 12.17 -20.09 -5.33
C LEU A 102 12.31 -21.46 -4.67
N ASP A 103 13.07 -21.53 -3.59
CA ASP A 103 13.11 -22.68 -2.69
C ASP A 103 12.03 -22.48 -1.61
N LEU A 104 11.48 -23.55 -1.05
CA LEU A 104 10.57 -23.49 0.11
C LEU A 104 11.17 -22.73 1.30
N LYS A 105 12.51 -22.57 1.31
CA LYS A 105 13.27 -21.79 2.29
C LYS A 105 13.07 -20.28 2.16
N ASP A 106 12.61 -19.79 1.02
CA ASP A 106 12.34 -18.36 0.79
C ASP A 106 10.95 -17.95 1.29
N LEU A 107 10.12 -18.91 1.73
CA LEU A 107 8.82 -18.65 2.35
C LEU A 107 8.98 -18.14 3.79
N PRO A 108 8.12 -17.21 4.24
CA PRO A 108 8.08 -16.82 5.64
C PRO A 108 7.88 -18.05 6.54
N THR A 109 8.75 -18.21 7.54
CA THR A 109 8.66 -19.31 8.51
C THR A 109 7.65 -19.01 9.61
N ASN A 110 7.34 -17.74 9.86
CA ASN A 110 6.29 -17.32 10.77
C ASN A 110 4.90 -17.64 10.17
N PRO A 111 4.03 -18.39 10.87
CA PRO A 111 2.71 -18.76 10.34
C PRO A 111 1.80 -17.58 9.98
N LEU A 112 1.88 -16.46 10.72
CA LEU A 112 1.12 -15.25 10.43
C LEU A 112 1.64 -14.58 9.16
N GLU A 113 2.95 -14.40 9.03
CA GLU A 113 3.56 -13.80 7.83
C GLU A 113 3.28 -14.64 6.58
N LEU A 114 3.35 -15.97 6.70
CA LEU A 114 3.01 -16.88 5.62
C LEU A 114 1.54 -16.77 5.22
N ARG A 115 0.62 -16.63 6.19
CA ARG A 115 -0.80 -16.43 5.92
C ARG A 115 -1.04 -15.11 5.18
N MET A 116 -0.46 -14.02 5.67
CA MET A 116 -0.52 -12.70 5.02
C MET A 116 0.00 -12.74 3.58
N ALA A 117 1.16 -13.37 3.34
CA ALA A 117 1.73 -13.52 2.00
C ALA A 117 0.80 -14.32 1.06
N LYS A 118 0.19 -15.40 1.56
CA LYS A 118 -0.77 -16.20 0.77
C LYS A 118 -1.99 -15.38 0.36
N ASP A 119 -2.57 -14.64 1.30
CA ASP A 119 -3.78 -13.86 1.07
C ASP A 119 -3.50 -12.68 0.13
N ARG A 120 -2.36 -12.02 0.31
CA ARG A 120 -1.84 -11.01 -0.62
C ARG A 120 -1.70 -11.54 -2.04
N ILE A 121 -0.99 -12.66 -2.22
CA ILE A 121 -0.80 -13.29 -3.54
C ILE A 121 -2.14 -13.72 -4.15
N ARG A 122 -3.13 -14.12 -3.35
CA ARG A 122 -4.47 -14.41 -3.87
C ARG A 122 -5.08 -13.17 -4.51
N GLY A 123 -5.01 -12.03 -3.83
CA GLY A 123 -5.50 -10.75 -4.34
C GLY A 123 -4.81 -10.31 -5.61
N VAL A 124 -3.47 -10.27 -5.62
CA VAL A 124 -2.69 -9.83 -6.80
C VAL A 124 -2.93 -10.75 -8.00
N ILE A 125 -2.97 -12.08 -7.82
CA ILE A 125 -3.27 -12.98 -8.94
C ILE A 125 -4.69 -12.76 -9.47
N ALA A 126 -5.67 -12.55 -8.59
CA ALA A 126 -7.03 -12.23 -9.02
C ALA A 126 -7.05 -10.93 -9.83
N HIS A 127 -6.34 -9.89 -9.37
CA HIS A 127 -6.17 -8.61 -10.07
C HIS A 127 -5.60 -8.79 -11.49
N GLU A 128 -4.46 -9.47 -11.63
CA GLU A 128 -3.82 -9.68 -12.94
C GLU A 128 -4.69 -10.50 -13.89
N VAL A 129 -5.40 -11.51 -13.38
CA VAL A 129 -6.35 -12.26 -14.21
C VAL A 129 -7.54 -11.38 -14.62
N GLY A 130 -7.95 -10.42 -13.78
CA GLY A 130 -8.95 -9.42 -14.13
C GLY A 130 -8.56 -8.59 -15.35
N HIS A 131 -7.30 -8.19 -15.46
CA HIS A 131 -6.78 -7.55 -16.67
C HIS A 131 -6.91 -8.43 -17.92
N VAL A 132 -6.64 -9.73 -17.80
CA VAL A 132 -6.81 -10.67 -18.91
C VAL A 132 -8.28 -10.82 -19.31
N MET A 133 -9.20 -10.68 -18.35
CA MET A 133 -10.65 -10.58 -18.57
C MET A 133 -11.11 -9.19 -19.05
N GLY A 134 -10.18 -8.29 -19.39
CA GLY A 134 -10.47 -6.99 -19.98
C GLY A 134 -10.79 -5.87 -18.97
N LEU A 135 -10.66 -6.13 -17.66
CA LEU A 135 -10.85 -5.09 -16.65
C LEU A 135 -9.63 -4.18 -16.55
N ARG A 136 -9.87 -2.88 -16.45
CA ARG A 136 -8.83 -1.88 -16.13
C ARG A 136 -8.77 -1.68 -14.62
N HIS A 137 -7.74 -0.98 -14.15
CA HIS A 137 -7.71 -0.51 -12.76
C HIS A 137 -8.95 0.30 -12.41
N ASN A 138 -9.37 0.19 -11.15
CA ASN A 138 -10.40 1.02 -10.55
C ASN A 138 -9.93 1.51 -9.16
N PHE A 139 -9.36 2.71 -9.12
CA PHE A 139 -8.84 3.34 -7.91
C PHE A 139 -9.90 3.96 -7.00
N ALA A 140 -11.18 3.90 -7.40
CA ALA A 140 -12.30 4.40 -6.59
C ALA A 140 -13.04 3.27 -5.85
N GLY A 141 -12.62 2.01 -6.00
CA GLY A 141 -13.32 0.88 -5.41
C GLY A 141 -13.34 0.89 -3.88
N SER A 142 -12.27 1.39 -3.27
CA SER A 142 -12.05 1.55 -1.83
C SER A 142 -12.90 2.65 -1.19
N SER A 143 -13.35 3.62 -1.99
CA SER A 143 -14.28 4.69 -1.60
C SER A 143 -15.72 4.21 -1.60
N SER A 144 -16.03 3.24 -2.48
CA SER A 144 -17.33 2.57 -2.54
C SER A 144 -17.53 1.45 -1.51
N THR A 145 -16.56 1.18 -0.63
CA THR A 145 -16.77 0.16 0.42
C THR A 145 -17.84 0.61 1.42
N PRO A 146 -18.77 -0.27 1.84
CA PRO A 146 -19.72 0.05 2.89
C PRO A 146 -19.08 0.07 4.29
N LEU A 147 -17.81 -0.32 4.42
CA LEU A 147 -17.14 -0.43 5.71
C LEU A 147 -16.52 0.91 6.14
N ALA A 148 -16.88 1.39 7.32
CA ALA A 148 -16.19 2.52 7.93
C ALA A 148 -14.73 2.16 8.25
N ALA A 149 -13.82 3.12 8.14
CA ALA A 149 -12.38 2.91 8.38
C ALA A 149 -12.08 2.29 9.77
N LYS A 150 -12.85 2.64 10.80
CA LYS A 150 -12.70 2.06 12.14
C LYS A 150 -13.01 0.56 12.15
N THR A 151 -14.01 0.14 11.39
CA THR A 151 -14.38 -1.28 11.23
C THR A 151 -13.27 -2.01 10.50
N ILE A 152 -12.68 -1.42 9.45
CA ILE A 152 -11.56 -2.00 8.70
C ILE A 152 -10.34 -2.22 9.62
N LEU A 153 -9.97 -1.21 10.43
CA LEU A 153 -8.90 -1.35 11.42
C LEU A 153 -9.20 -2.46 12.45
N GLN A 154 -10.47 -2.63 12.84
CA GLN A 154 -10.86 -3.72 13.73
C GLN A 154 -10.78 -5.08 13.05
N SER A 155 -11.23 -5.20 11.79
CA SER A 155 -11.08 -6.41 10.97
C SER A 155 -9.61 -6.80 10.83
N LEU A 156 -8.70 -5.83 10.62
CA LEU A 156 -7.26 -6.11 10.58
C LEU A 156 -6.78 -6.69 11.93
N ARG A 157 -7.18 -6.12 13.06
CA ARG A 157 -6.83 -6.66 14.38
C ARG A 157 -7.36 -8.09 14.58
N ASN A 158 -8.60 -8.34 14.19
CA ASN A 158 -9.21 -9.66 14.29
C ASN A 158 -8.45 -10.67 13.42
N TYR A 159 -8.18 -10.34 12.17
CA TYR A 159 -7.41 -11.18 11.24
C TYR A 159 -5.98 -11.48 11.74
N LEU A 160 -5.32 -10.51 12.37
CA LEU A 160 -3.99 -10.73 12.95
C LEU A 160 -4.04 -11.68 14.16
N ALA A 161 -5.13 -11.64 14.94
CA ALA A 161 -5.31 -12.45 16.14
C ALA A 161 -5.90 -13.85 15.87
N ASP A 162 -6.74 -13.99 14.85
CA ASP A 162 -7.51 -15.19 14.53
C ASP A 162 -7.27 -15.61 13.07
N ALA A 163 -6.71 -16.81 12.89
CA ALA A 163 -6.42 -17.37 11.58
C ALA A 163 -7.70 -17.74 10.79
N THR A 164 -8.86 -17.80 11.44
CA THR A 164 -10.15 -18.16 10.84
C THR A 164 -10.99 -16.96 10.41
N ASP A 165 -10.52 -15.73 10.68
CA ASP A 165 -11.19 -14.50 10.25
C ASP A 165 -11.41 -14.49 8.73
N ALA A 166 -12.57 -13.98 8.31
CA ALA A 166 -13.00 -14.01 6.92
C ALA A 166 -12.38 -12.89 6.05
N GLY A 167 -11.56 -12.01 6.62
CA GLY A 167 -11.12 -10.79 5.96
C GLY A 167 -12.23 -9.74 5.90
N ALA A 168 -12.07 -8.77 5.00
CA ALA A 168 -13.05 -7.69 4.84
C ALA A 168 -13.10 -7.16 3.41
N MET A 169 -14.28 -6.74 2.96
CA MET A 169 -14.49 -6.03 1.68
C MET A 169 -14.00 -4.59 1.80
N VAL A 170 -12.69 -4.40 1.86
CA VAL A 170 -12.07 -3.06 1.94
C VAL A 170 -12.14 -2.30 0.60
N SER A 171 -12.40 -2.99 -0.51
CA SER A 171 -12.72 -2.39 -1.81
C SER A 171 -13.82 -3.19 -2.47
N THR A 172 -14.62 -2.53 -3.31
CA THR A 172 -15.71 -3.18 -4.07
C THR A 172 -15.23 -3.93 -5.31
N THR A 173 -13.95 -3.80 -5.67
CA THR A 173 -13.29 -4.43 -6.82
C THR A 173 -11.91 -4.94 -6.44
N ILE A 174 -11.45 -6.02 -7.09
CA ILE A 174 -10.06 -6.46 -6.95
C ILE A 174 -9.11 -5.58 -7.75
N MET A 175 -9.63 -4.77 -8.67
CA MET A 175 -8.86 -3.91 -9.59
C MET A 175 -8.36 -2.61 -8.96
N ASP A 176 -8.54 -2.45 -7.65
CA ASP A 176 -8.06 -1.31 -6.87
C ASP A 176 -6.61 -1.54 -6.40
N TYR A 177 -5.83 -0.47 -6.32
CA TYR A 177 -4.49 -0.52 -5.73
C TYR A 177 -4.60 -0.27 -4.24
N LEU A 178 -4.72 -1.34 -3.47
CA LEU A 178 -4.66 -1.28 -2.01
C LEU A 178 -3.21 -1.40 -1.51
N ARG A 179 -3.02 -1.24 -0.20
CA ARG A 179 -1.69 -1.40 0.44
C ARG A 179 -1.77 -2.13 1.77
N GLY A 180 -0.68 -2.81 2.12
CA GLY A 180 -0.47 -3.36 3.46
C GLY A 180 -1.60 -4.25 3.95
N GLY A 181 -2.20 -3.88 5.10
CA GLY A 181 -3.26 -4.67 5.73
C GLY A 181 -4.55 -4.77 4.92
N ASP A 182 -4.90 -3.74 4.16
CA ASP A 182 -6.13 -3.70 3.35
C ASP A 182 -6.05 -4.72 2.21
N GLU A 183 -4.88 -4.81 1.54
CA GLU A 183 -4.62 -5.80 0.50
C GLU A 183 -4.77 -7.24 1.02
N VAL A 184 -4.27 -7.51 2.24
CA VAL A 184 -4.39 -8.81 2.90
C VAL A 184 -5.85 -9.11 3.25
N LEU A 185 -6.58 -8.14 3.81
CA LEU A 185 -7.99 -8.30 4.16
C LEU A 185 -8.86 -8.59 2.93
N LEU A 186 -8.65 -7.88 1.82
CA LEU A 186 -9.38 -8.13 0.58
C LEU A 186 -9.00 -9.48 -0.01
N GLY A 187 -7.71 -9.79 -0.06
CA GLY A 187 -7.18 -11.06 -0.53
C GLY A 187 -7.75 -12.26 0.23
N LYS A 188 -7.94 -12.13 1.55
CA LYS A 188 -8.64 -13.12 2.37
C LYS A 188 -10.14 -13.16 2.07
N TYR A 189 -10.79 -12.00 1.95
CA TYR A 189 -12.22 -11.90 1.67
C TYR A 189 -12.63 -12.61 0.37
N ILE A 190 -11.86 -12.43 -0.71
CA ILE A 190 -12.15 -13.03 -2.02
C ILE A 190 -11.98 -14.57 -2.06
N GLU A 191 -11.39 -15.16 -1.02
CA GLU A 191 -11.32 -16.61 -0.87
C GLU A 191 -12.72 -17.24 -0.87
N SER A 192 -13.71 -16.54 -0.32
CA SER A 192 -15.08 -17.05 -0.17
C SER A 192 -16.13 -16.22 -0.92
N THR A 193 -15.88 -14.94 -1.15
CA THR A 193 -16.93 -14.01 -1.60
C THR A 193 -16.52 -13.28 -2.89
N ALA A 194 -17.45 -13.12 -3.83
CA ALA A 194 -17.25 -12.32 -5.03
C ALA A 194 -17.45 -10.82 -4.72
N LEU A 195 -16.60 -9.95 -5.28
CA LEU A 195 -16.73 -8.51 -5.06
C LEU A 195 -17.80 -7.92 -6.00
N PRO A 196 -18.65 -6.99 -5.51
CA PRO A 196 -19.82 -6.53 -6.23
C PRO A 196 -19.50 -5.77 -7.53
N TYR A 197 -18.44 -4.95 -7.54
CA TYR A 197 -18.03 -4.24 -8.77
C TYR A 197 -17.55 -5.23 -9.82
N ASP A 198 -16.74 -6.23 -9.43
CA ASP A 198 -16.22 -7.22 -10.37
C ASP A 198 -17.36 -8.03 -11.02
N GLN A 199 -18.37 -8.40 -10.22
CA GLN A 199 -19.58 -9.07 -10.71
C GLN A 199 -20.35 -8.20 -11.70
N MET A 200 -20.57 -6.94 -11.33
CA MET A 200 -21.27 -5.97 -12.17
C MET A 200 -20.52 -5.72 -13.48
N ALA A 201 -19.20 -5.48 -13.42
CA ALA A 201 -18.37 -5.18 -14.57
C ALA A 201 -18.31 -6.35 -15.57
N LEU A 202 -18.12 -7.59 -15.09
CA LEU A 202 -18.12 -8.76 -15.97
C LEU A 202 -19.53 -9.08 -16.50
N LYS A 203 -20.57 -8.92 -15.68
CA LYS A 203 -21.94 -9.06 -16.17
C LYS A 203 -22.25 -8.03 -17.26
N TRP A 204 -21.80 -6.79 -17.08
CA TRP A 204 -21.94 -5.74 -18.09
C TRP A 204 -21.17 -6.07 -19.38
N ALA A 205 -19.94 -6.56 -19.26
CA ALA A 205 -19.08 -6.84 -20.42
C ALA A 205 -19.50 -8.10 -21.20
N TYR A 206 -19.99 -9.15 -20.52
CA TYR A 206 -20.15 -10.48 -21.11
C TYR A 206 -21.60 -11.02 -21.14
N SER A 207 -22.56 -10.38 -20.47
CA SER A 207 -23.96 -10.82 -20.52
C SER A 207 -24.69 -10.25 -21.74
N LYS A 208 -25.62 -11.05 -22.31
CA LYS A 208 -26.46 -10.62 -23.44
C LYS A 208 -27.46 -9.52 -23.06
N ASP A 209 -27.88 -9.47 -21.79
CA ASP A 209 -28.95 -8.59 -21.29
C ASP A 209 -28.47 -7.71 -20.12
N ALA A 210 -27.27 -7.13 -20.23
CA ALA A 210 -26.68 -6.28 -19.20
C ALA A 210 -27.51 -5.01 -18.94
N LYS A 211 -28.15 -4.94 -17.76
CA LYS A 211 -28.85 -3.75 -17.25
C LYS A 211 -28.43 -3.34 -15.84
N ASP A 212 -27.52 -4.10 -15.23
CA ASP A 212 -27.11 -3.91 -13.85
C ASP A 212 -26.00 -2.86 -13.79
N LEU A 213 -26.37 -1.63 -13.46
CA LEU A 213 -25.45 -0.60 -13.01
C LEU A 213 -25.97 -0.13 -11.65
N ASP A 214 -25.29 -0.53 -10.57
CA ASP A 214 -25.56 0.02 -9.24
C ASP A 214 -24.52 1.09 -8.93
N SER A 215 -24.93 2.36 -9.01
CA SER A 215 -24.05 3.51 -8.79
C SER A 215 -23.37 3.51 -7.42
N LYS A 216 -23.90 2.78 -6.42
CA LYS A 216 -23.36 2.73 -5.06
C LYS A 216 -22.13 1.83 -4.91
N VAL A 217 -21.93 0.92 -5.85
CA VAL A 217 -20.76 0.02 -5.89
C VAL A 217 -19.96 0.21 -7.16
N SER A 218 -20.29 1.22 -7.98
CA SER A 218 -19.74 1.45 -9.31
C SER A 218 -18.96 2.75 -9.44
N GLU A 219 -18.43 3.30 -8.35
CA GLU A 219 -17.45 4.36 -8.51
C GLU A 219 -16.26 3.80 -9.29
N TYR A 220 -15.81 4.60 -10.24
CA TYR A 220 -14.81 4.18 -11.20
C TYR A 220 -13.85 5.31 -11.46
N CYS A 221 -12.56 5.00 -11.37
CA CYS A 221 -11.51 5.90 -11.75
C CYS A 221 -10.25 5.12 -12.16
N SER A 222 -9.70 5.45 -13.33
CA SER A 222 -8.63 4.68 -13.98
C SER A 222 -7.31 5.44 -14.00
N ASP A 223 -6.25 4.81 -14.51
CA ASP A 223 -4.94 5.47 -14.68
C ASP A 223 -5.03 6.67 -15.61
N GLU A 224 -5.89 6.56 -16.63
CA GLU A 224 -6.11 7.62 -17.61
C GLU A 224 -6.76 8.83 -16.95
N ASP A 225 -7.71 8.61 -16.03
CA ASP A 225 -8.32 9.68 -15.25
C ASP A 225 -7.29 10.40 -14.37
N ILE A 226 -6.48 9.65 -13.62
CA ILE A 226 -5.40 10.20 -12.80
C ILE A 226 -4.40 11.00 -13.66
N MET A 227 -3.98 10.44 -14.79
CA MET A 227 -3.04 11.08 -15.70
C MET A 227 -3.61 12.39 -16.26
N ILE A 228 -4.85 12.38 -16.76
CA ILE A 228 -5.50 13.58 -17.30
C ILE A 228 -5.63 14.64 -16.20
N ALA A 229 -6.04 14.27 -14.98
CA ALA A 229 -6.17 15.19 -13.86
C ALA A 229 -4.87 15.91 -13.53
N LEU A 230 -3.78 15.14 -13.39
CA LEU A 230 -2.47 15.65 -13.04
C LEU A 230 -1.85 16.46 -14.18
N GLU A 231 -1.91 15.96 -15.41
CA GLU A 231 -1.21 16.57 -16.53
C GLU A 231 -1.93 17.80 -17.07
N ARG A 232 -3.24 17.70 -17.32
CA ARG A 232 -4.04 18.77 -17.94
C ARG A 232 -4.53 19.79 -16.93
N ASN A 233 -5.00 19.33 -15.78
CA ASN A 233 -5.71 20.19 -14.83
C ASN A 233 -4.89 20.53 -13.58
N LYS A 234 -3.69 19.96 -13.42
CA LYS A 234 -2.82 20.17 -12.26
C LYS A 234 -3.54 19.92 -10.94
N SER A 235 -4.44 18.94 -10.95
CA SER A 235 -5.34 18.61 -9.84
C SER A 235 -5.28 17.11 -9.55
N GLU A 236 -5.52 16.74 -8.29
CA GLU A 236 -5.73 15.36 -7.85
C GLU A 236 -7.22 15.07 -7.72
N ILE A 237 -7.63 13.82 -7.93
CA ILE A 237 -9.00 13.37 -7.67
C ILE A 237 -9.02 12.77 -6.26
N TYR A 238 -9.70 13.44 -5.34
CA TYR A 238 -9.98 12.91 -4.00
C TYR A 238 -10.75 11.60 -4.18
N GLU A 239 -10.34 10.53 -3.49
CA GLU A 239 -10.93 9.18 -3.60
C GLU A 239 -10.60 8.41 -4.89
N CYS A 240 -9.59 8.87 -5.65
CA CYS A 240 -8.99 8.12 -6.76
C CYS A 240 -7.46 8.27 -6.76
N ARG A 241 -6.82 7.82 -5.67
CA ARG A 241 -5.36 7.71 -5.63
C ARG A 241 -4.97 6.24 -5.52
N ARG A 242 -3.81 5.93 -6.09
CA ARG A 242 -3.19 4.63 -5.86
C ARG A 242 -2.88 4.48 -4.38
N HIS A 243 -3.17 3.31 -3.82
CA HIS A 243 -2.92 2.99 -2.42
C HIS A 243 -3.69 3.91 -1.46
N ASP A 244 -4.89 4.33 -1.86
CA ASP A 244 -5.82 4.98 -0.95
C ASP A 244 -6.24 3.98 0.14
N PRO A 245 -6.17 4.36 1.42
CA PRO A 245 -6.70 3.54 2.50
C PRO A 245 -8.21 3.39 2.31
N ALA A 246 -8.72 2.18 2.53
CA ALA A 246 -10.14 1.92 2.38
C ALA A 246 -11.04 2.70 3.35
N GLY A 247 -12.18 3.16 2.84
CA GLY A 247 -13.06 4.08 3.54
C GLY A 247 -12.45 5.48 3.65
N SER A 248 -12.46 6.07 4.86
CA SER A 248 -11.86 7.40 5.09
C SER A 248 -10.33 7.30 5.18
N PRO A 249 -9.55 8.00 4.33
CA PRO A 249 -8.10 8.01 4.42
C PRO A 249 -7.59 8.65 5.73
N PHE A 250 -8.42 9.48 6.36
CA PHE A 250 -8.04 10.28 7.52
C PHE A 250 -7.68 9.42 8.74
N LEU A 251 -8.50 8.40 9.04
CA LEU A 251 -8.29 7.57 10.23
C LEU A 251 -7.05 6.66 10.11
N PRO A 252 -6.83 5.92 9.01
CA PRO A 252 -5.61 5.13 8.83
C PRO A 252 -4.35 6.00 8.84
N MET A 253 -4.39 7.19 8.23
CA MET A 253 -3.26 8.12 8.25
C MET A 253 -2.93 8.61 9.66
N MET A 254 -3.94 8.89 10.48
CA MET A 254 -3.73 9.20 11.91
C MET A 254 -3.16 7.99 12.66
N ASP A 255 -3.72 6.80 12.48
CA ASP A 255 -3.27 5.57 13.15
C ASP A 255 -1.81 5.22 12.78
N ASP A 256 -1.46 5.30 11.50
CA ASP A 256 -0.10 5.13 10.99
C ASP A 256 0.86 6.15 11.64
N GLN A 257 0.46 7.43 11.71
CA GLN A 257 1.23 8.46 12.39
C GLN A 257 1.48 8.15 13.88
N LEU A 258 0.43 7.75 14.61
CA LEU A 258 0.56 7.43 16.03
C LEU A 258 1.47 6.21 16.26
N LYS A 259 1.37 5.19 15.40
CA LYS A 259 2.23 3.99 15.46
C LYS A 259 3.67 4.28 15.10
N ALA A 260 3.91 5.05 14.02
CA ALA A 260 5.24 5.47 13.60
C ALA A 260 5.91 6.28 14.72
N ARG A 261 5.17 7.26 15.27
CA ARG A 261 5.61 8.12 16.38
C ARG A 261 6.10 7.33 17.59
N ALA A 262 5.37 6.29 17.98
CA ALA A 262 5.70 5.47 19.13
C ALA A 262 7.01 4.65 18.97
N LYS A 263 7.52 4.53 17.75
CA LYS A 263 8.71 3.73 17.42
C LYS A 263 9.85 4.56 16.83
N LEU A 264 9.73 5.89 16.77
CA LEU A 264 10.66 6.75 16.04
C LEU A 264 12.11 6.54 16.46
N LEU A 265 12.42 6.69 17.75
CA LEU A 265 13.81 6.61 18.24
C LEU A 265 14.38 5.20 18.04
N LYS A 266 13.58 4.16 18.29
CA LYS A 266 13.99 2.77 18.10
C LYS A 266 14.26 2.43 16.64
N THR A 267 13.38 2.84 15.73
CA THR A 267 13.58 2.65 14.29
C THR A 267 14.86 3.34 13.87
N LYS A 268 15.09 4.57 14.34
CA LYS A 268 16.29 5.33 14.02
C LYS A 268 17.57 4.67 14.54
N TYR A 269 17.55 4.13 15.76
CA TYR A 269 18.66 3.35 16.29
C TYR A 269 19.00 2.15 15.43
N ILE A 270 17.98 1.39 15.02
CA ILE A 270 18.16 0.21 14.16
C ILE A 270 18.73 0.63 12.79
N GLU A 271 18.24 1.72 12.20
CA GLU A 271 18.77 2.25 10.93
C GLU A 271 20.25 2.62 11.05
N ILE A 272 20.62 3.38 12.09
CA ILE A 272 22.01 3.78 12.31
C ILE A 272 22.90 2.54 12.53
N LEU A 273 22.43 1.54 13.28
CA LEU A 273 23.17 0.29 13.48
C LEU A 273 23.38 -0.50 12.18
N ASN A 274 22.38 -0.57 11.31
CA ASN A 274 22.53 -1.26 10.01
C ASN A 274 23.55 -0.55 9.11
N ILE A 275 23.61 0.79 9.15
CA ILE A 275 24.62 1.56 8.41
C ILE A 275 26.00 1.47 9.07
N LEU A 276 26.05 1.44 10.41
CA LEU A 276 27.29 1.32 11.16
C LEU A 276 27.95 -0.05 10.97
N PHE A 277 27.13 -1.10 10.89
CA PHE A 277 27.54 -2.49 10.75
C PHE A 277 26.85 -3.16 9.54
N PRO A 278 27.22 -2.81 8.29
CA PRO A 278 26.65 -3.41 7.08
C PRO A 278 26.96 -4.91 7.00
N ALA A 279 25.97 -5.76 6.68
CA ALA A 279 26.15 -7.22 6.67
C ALA A 279 26.96 -7.72 5.46
N ASP A 280 26.88 -7.01 4.34
CA ASP A 280 27.60 -7.24 3.08
C ASP A 280 29.07 -6.79 3.12
N GLU A 281 29.42 -5.88 4.04
CA GLU A 281 30.80 -5.40 4.25
C GLU A 281 31.28 -5.61 5.71
N PRO A 282 31.56 -6.86 6.15
CA PRO A 282 31.84 -7.18 7.56
C PRO A 282 33.10 -6.54 8.13
N SER A 283 34.06 -6.15 7.29
CA SER A 283 35.31 -5.49 7.69
C SER A 283 35.18 -3.98 7.79
N PHE A 284 34.10 -3.41 7.26
CA PHE A 284 33.86 -1.97 7.25
C PHE A 284 32.99 -1.57 8.46
N VAL A 285 33.37 -0.47 9.10
CA VAL A 285 32.61 0.18 10.18
C VAL A 285 32.61 1.68 9.88
N ASN A 286 31.41 2.23 9.70
CA ASN A 286 31.25 3.65 9.39
C ASN A 286 31.60 4.55 10.59
N SER A 287 31.84 5.84 10.32
CA SER A 287 32.06 6.83 11.38
C SER A 287 30.75 7.15 12.11
N LEU A 288 30.62 6.71 13.37
CA LEU A 288 29.42 6.98 14.17
C LEU A 288 29.15 8.49 14.35
N PRO A 289 30.12 9.36 14.69
CA PRO A 289 29.85 10.79 14.84
C PRO A 289 29.22 11.43 13.59
N ARG A 290 29.71 11.06 12.41
CA ARG A 290 29.15 11.54 11.14
C ARG A 290 27.73 11.02 10.92
N LEU A 291 27.50 9.74 11.21
CA LEU A 291 26.17 9.16 11.10
C LEU A 291 25.19 9.89 12.02
N LEU A 292 25.54 10.16 13.26
CA LEU A 292 24.65 10.84 14.21
C LEU A 292 24.28 12.27 13.76
N ASP A 293 25.21 13.02 13.17
CA ASP A 293 24.98 14.39 12.68
C ASP A 293 24.05 14.43 11.45
N GLU A 294 24.14 13.44 10.57
CA GLU A 294 23.35 13.40 9.31
C GLU A 294 21.98 12.73 9.48
N ASN A 295 21.69 12.14 10.64
CA ASN A 295 20.55 11.24 10.82
C ASN A 295 19.57 11.76 11.86
N HIS A 296 18.73 12.74 11.51
CA HIS A 296 17.55 13.06 12.33
C HIS A 296 16.38 12.11 12.04
N ALA A 297 15.47 11.95 13.00
CA ALA A 297 14.26 11.16 12.82
C ALA A 297 13.20 11.97 12.05
N ASP A 298 12.62 11.34 11.02
CA ASP A 298 11.50 11.91 10.28
C ASP A 298 10.22 11.74 11.11
N LEU A 299 9.50 12.84 11.36
CA LEU A 299 8.20 12.84 12.04
C LEU A 299 7.11 12.11 11.23
N GLN A 300 7.37 11.81 9.95
CA GLN A 300 6.49 11.12 9.00
C GLN A 300 5.18 11.88 8.68
N LEU A 301 5.06 13.16 9.06
CA LEU A 301 3.83 13.95 8.94
C LEU A 301 3.40 14.27 7.50
N LYS A 302 4.18 13.91 6.47
CA LYS A 302 3.95 14.29 5.08
C LYS A 302 2.54 13.95 4.58
N ALA A 303 2.10 12.71 4.78
CA ALA A 303 0.78 12.28 4.33
C ALA A 303 -0.33 13.05 5.07
N LEU A 304 -0.20 13.19 6.39
CA LEU A 304 -1.16 13.92 7.21
C LEU A 304 -1.24 15.41 6.81
N LYS A 305 -0.10 16.08 6.57
CA LYS A 305 -0.04 17.46 6.05
C LYS A 305 -0.79 17.60 4.73
N LEU A 306 -0.63 16.65 3.82
CA LEU A 306 -1.35 16.65 2.54
C LEU A 306 -2.86 16.51 2.76
N GLN A 307 -3.30 15.64 3.66
CA GLN A 307 -4.72 15.48 3.95
C GLN A 307 -5.34 16.74 4.57
N PHE A 308 -4.59 17.43 5.43
CA PHE A 308 -5.01 18.70 6.03
C PHE A 308 -5.00 19.86 5.03
N SER A 309 -4.10 19.87 4.04
CA SER A 309 -4.08 20.93 3.04
C SER A 309 -5.33 20.92 2.17
N TYR A 310 -5.98 19.77 1.97
CA TYR A 310 -7.28 19.68 1.30
C TYR A 310 -8.41 20.35 2.09
N LEU A 311 -8.34 20.34 3.44
CA LEU A 311 -9.27 21.07 4.30
C LEU A 311 -9.02 22.59 4.24
N GLN A 312 -7.79 23.01 3.98
CA GLN A 312 -7.38 24.43 3.95
C GLN A 312 -7.58 25.07 2.57
N SER A 313 -7.28 24.36 1.48
CA SER A 313 -7.30 24.89 0.12
C SER A 313 -7.83 23.86 -0.88
N HIS A 314 -8.84 24.26 -1.65
CA HIS A 314 -9.49 23.45 -2.68
C HIS A 314 -8.82 23.59 -4.06
N GLU A 315 -7.69 24.30 -4.17
CA GLU A 315 -7.16 24.73 -5.48
C GLU A 315 -6.55 23.60 -6.33
N LYS A 316 -6.21 22.45 -5.73
CA LYS A 316 -5.49 21.36 -6.40
C LYS A 316 -6.11 19.98 -6.21
N VAL A 317 -7.33 19.92 -5.69
CA VAL A 317 -8.04 18.67 -5.43
C VAL A 317 -9.49 18.83 -5.83
N VAL A 318 -10.07 17.78 -6.42
CA VAL A 318 -11.48 17.74 -6.81
C VAL A 318 -12.11 16.43 -6.35
N SER A 319 -13.41 16.43 -6.12
CA SER A 319 -14.17 15.21 -5.87
C SER A 319 -14.25 14.33 -7.11
N LEU A 320 -14.43 13.03 -6.90
CA LEU A 320 -14.72 12.09 -7.98
C LEU A 320 -16.00 12.46 -8.74
N GLU A 321 -17.02 12.98 -8.05
CA GLU A 321 -18.26 13.46 -8.68
C GLU A 321 -17.99 14.62 -9.66
N LYS A 322 -17.26 15.65 -9.22
CA LYS A 322 -16.89 16.77 -10.09
C LYS A 322 -16.02 16.30 -11.25
N TRP A 323 -15.10 15.37 -11.00
CA TRP A 323 -14.28 14.77 -12.04
C TRP A 323 -15.12 14.19 -13.18
N ARG A 324 -16.09 13.35 -12.82
CA ARG A 324 -16.98 12.68 -13.79
C ARG A 324 -17.89 13.66 -14.54
N ASN A 325 -18.30 14.76 -13.91
CA ASN A 325 -19.26 15.70 -14.48
C ASN A 325 -18.64 16.81 -15.35
N GLU A 326 -17.48 17.36 -14.98
CA GLU A 326 -16.96 18.60 -15.61
C GLU A 326 -15.81 18.38 -16.62
N ILE A 327 -15.03 17.30 -16.49
CA ILE A 327 -13.70 17.23 -17.13
C ILE A 327 -13.68 16.52 -18.48
N GLN A 328 -14.83 16.03 -18.93
CA GLN A 328 -14.98 15.81 -20.36
C GLN A 328 -15.01 17.13 -21.16
N ARG A 329 -15.07 18.33 -20.52
CA ARG A 329 -15.30 19.60 -21.25
C ARG A 329 -14.50 20.84 -20.80
N ASN A 330 -14.13 21.00 -19.51
CA ASN A 330 -13.24 22.02 -18.89
C ASN A 330 -13.80 22.35 -17.49
N PHE A 331 -12.96 22.38 -16.44
CA PHE A 331 -13.37 22.84 -15.11
C PHE A 331 -13.71 24.34 -15.13
N ASN A 332 -15.00 24.65 -15.24
CA ASN A 332 -15.47 26.04 -15.27
C ASN A 332 -15.87 26.55 -13.89
N SER A 333 -16.04 25.65 -12.91
CA SER A 333 -16.48 26.00 -11.56
C SER A 333 -15.32 25.99 -10.56
N LYS A 334 -15.20 27.04 -9.74
CA LYS A 334 -14.22 27.10 -8.63
C LYS A 334 -14.69 26.38 -7.36
N VAL A 335 -15.95 25.97 -7.30
CA VAL A 335 -16.58 25.38 -6.11
C VAL A 335 -16.74 23.88 -6.32
N ASP A 336 -16.44 23.08 -5.31
CA ASP A 336 -16.63 21.63 -5.32
C ASP A 336 -17.32 21.20 -4.03
N ARG A 337 -18.66 21.28 -4.02
CA ARG A 337 -19.45 20.98 -2.82
C ARG A 337 -19.39 19.51 -2.44
N ALA A 338 -19.28 18.62 -3.42
CA ALA A 338 -19.13 17.19 -3.17
C ALA A 338 -17.83 16.93 -2.40
N LEU A 339 -16.74 17.62 -2.78
CA LEU A 339 -15.49 17.52 -2.02
C LEU A 339 -15.64 18.03 -0.58
N ASP A 340 -16.32 19.17 -0.37
CA ASP A 340 -16.61 19.69 0.98
C ASP A 340 -17.39 18.68 1.85
N GLU A 341 -18.36 17.99 1.25
CA GLU A 341 -19.19 17.00 1.92
C GLU A 341 -18.38 15.75 2.32
N VAL A 342 -17.63 15.16 1.38
CA VAL A 342 -16.80 13.98 1.64
C VAL A 342 -15.73 14.28 2.69
N LEU A 343 -15.02 15.42 2.58
CA LEU A 343 -14.01 15.81 3.56
C LEU A 343 -14.62 15.97 4.97
N ARG A 344 -15.81 16.55 5.07
CA ARG A 344 -16.54 16.70 6.33
C ARG A 344 -16.94 15.35 6.91
N ASP A 345 -17.44 14.44 6.09
CA ASP A 345 -17.84 13.10 6.54
C ASP A 345 -16.65 12.29 7.04
N HIS A 346 -15.52 12.34 6.33
CA HIS A 346 -14.26 11.74 6.76
C HIS A 346 -13.76 12.30 8.09
N LEU A 347 -13.89 13.61 8.30
CA LEU A 347 -13.55 14.26 9.56
C LEU A 347 -14.52 13.91 10.70
N ASN A 348 -15.82 13.77 10.40
CA ASN A 348 -16.84 13.38 11.38
C ASN A 348 -16.65 11.94 11.87
N GLN A 349 -16.19 11.02 11.01
CA GLN A 349 -15.87 9.63 11.40
C GLN A 349 -14.82 9.54 12.52
N VAL A 350 -13.97 10.56 12.65
CA VAL A 350 -12.92 10.66 13.68
C VAL A 350 -13.27 11.64 14.80
N GLY A 351 -14.55 12.05 14.92
CA GLY A 351 -15.02 12.92 15.99
C GLY A 351 -14.74 14.42 15.79
N GLY A 352 -14.45 14.84 14.55
CA GLY A 352 -14.26 16.26 14.22
C GLY A 352 -12.84 16.79 14.51
N LEU A 353 -12.57 18.00 14.01
CA LEU A 353 -11.24 18.63 14.06
C LEU A 353 -10.66 18.75 15.47
N LEU A 354 -11.50 19.08 16.46
CA LEU A 354 -11.06 19.24 17.86
C LEU A 354 -10.57 17.92 18.46
N ASN A 355 -11.28 16.81 18.20
CA ASN A 355 -10.88 15.50 18.66
C ASN A 355 -9.58 15.06 17.98
N VAL A 356 -9.47 15.30 16.68
CA VAL A 356 -8.25 15.03 15.91
C VAL A 356 -7.05 15.79 16.47
N LYS A 357 -7.21 17.08 16.74
CA LYS A 357 -6.17 17.90 17.36
C LYS A 357 -5.75 17.33 18.71
N SER A 358 -6.71 16.95 19.54
CA SER A 358 -6.44 16.34 20.85
C SER A 358 -5.68 15.01 20.76
N ILE A 359 -5.94 14.19 19.74
CA ILE A 359 -5.29 12.89 19.56
C ILE A 359 -3.86 13.07 19.02
N LEU A 360 -3.69 13.99 18.06
CA LEU A 360 -2.40 14.20 17.39
C LEU A 360 -1.42 14.99 18.25
N THR A 361 -1.89 15.98 19.02
CA THR A 361 -1.04 16.75 19.94
C THR A 361 -0.59 15.86 21.11
N PRO A 362 0.70 15.51 21.19
CA PRO A 362 1.19 14.68 22.28
C PRO A 362 1.28 15.47 23.58
N SER A 363 1.20 14.77 24.72
CA SER A 363 1.51 15.34 26.03
C SER A 363 2.99 15.75 26.11
N PRO A 364 3.34 16.78 26.90
CA PRO A 364 4.74 17.08 27.22
C PRO A 364 5.48 15.84 27.75
N GLY A 365 6.72 15.62 27.32
CA GLY A 365 7.51 14.45 27.73
C GLY A 365 7.10 13.12 27.08
N TRP A 366 6.31 13.13 25.99
CA TRP A 366 5.91 11.90 25.30
C TRP A 366 7.07 11.06 24.75
N THR A 367 8.26 11.65 24.64
CA THR A 367 9.47 10.93 24.21
C THR A 367 10.15 10.15 25.35
N GLU A 368 9.84 10.44 26.61
CA GLU A 368 10.50 9.81 27.77
C GLU A 368 10.48 8.28 27.75
N PRO A 369 9.35 7.60 27.45
CA PRO A 369 9.34 6.13 27.40
C PRO A 369 10.28 5.58 26.32
N GLN A 370 10.38 6.26 25.18
CA GLN A 370 11.25 5.86 24.07
C GLN A 370 12.72 6.09 24.43
N VAL A 371 13.05 7.21 25.08
CA VAL A 371 14.42 7.47 25.57
C VAL A 371 14.83 6.39 26.57
N ASN A 372 13.96 6.01 27.49
CA ASN A 372 14.23 4.95 28.48
C ASN A 372 14.44 3.58 27.81
N GLU A 373 13.63 3.25 26.80
CA GLU A 373 13.84 2.06 25.97
C GLU A 373 15.22 2.13 25.28
N MET A 374 15.56 3.29 24.72
CA MET A 374 16.84 3.48 24.05
C MET A 374 18.04 3.34 24.97
N MET A 375 18.01 3.94 26.16
CA MET A 375 19.09 3.80 27.14
C MET A 375 19.32 2.34 27.52
N THR A 376 18.24 1.56 27.61
CA THR A 376 18.30 0.12 27.90
C THR A 376 18.97 -0.64 26.76
N LEU A 377 18.57 -0.40 25.51
CA LEU A 377 19.15 -1.03 24.32
C LEU A 377 20.63 -0.68 24.14
N ILE A 378 20.99 0.59 24.36
CA ILE A 378 22.37 1.09 24.28
C ILE A 378 23.24 0.47 25.38
N ALA A 379 22.71 0.33 26.60
CA ALA A 379 23.44 -0.28 27.72
C ALA A 379 23.78 -1.75 27.46
N VAL A 380 22.87 -2.51 26.84
CA VAL A 380 23.16 -3.88 26.36
C VAL A 380 24.27 -3.83 25.31
N GLY A 381 24.14 -2.94 24.33
CA GLY A 381 25.19 -2.56 23.39
C GLY A 381 25.69 -3.70 22.49
N LYS A 382 24.94 -4.78 22.34
CA LYS A 382 25.27 -5.89 21.44
C LYS A 382 24.01 -6.54 20.90
N GLY A 383 24.13 -7.18 19.75
CA GLY A 383 23.02 -7.91 19.14
C GLY A 383 23.29 -8.22 17.68
N THR A 384 22.21 -8.41 16.93
CA THR A 384 22.26 -8.68 15.50
C THR A 384 21.54 -7.56 14.77
N THR A 385 22.17 -7.01 13.73
CA THR A 385 21.55 -6.06 12.81
C THR A 385 20.38 -6.70 12.08
N LYS A 386 19.55 -5.88 11.42
CA LYS A 386 18.39 -6.37 10.66
C LYS A 386 18.79 -7.37 9.56
N ASP A 387 19.98 -7.18 8.98
CA ASP A 387 20.49 -8.00 7.88
C ASP A 387 21.38 -9.15 8.36
N GLY A 388 21.44 -9.41 9.67
CA GLY A 388 22.03 -10.62 10.25
C GLY A 388 23.47 -10.50 10.75
N ARG A 389 24.11 -9.32 10.67
CA ARG A 389 25.47 -9.09 11.22
C ARG A 389 25.44 -8.89 12.72
N GLU A 390 26.23 -9.67 13.46
CA GLU A 390 26.46 -9.44 14.88
C GLU A 390 27.29 -8.17 15.11
N TYR A 391 26.98 -7.45 16.18
CA TYR A 391 27.70 -6.24 16.57
C TYR A 391 27.86 -6.15 18.09
N GLU A 392 28.91 -5.43 18.50
CA GLU A 392 29.16 -5.04 19.88
C GLU A 392 29.69 -3.60 19.89
N LEU A 393 29.04 -2.73 20.66
CA LEU A 393 29.37 -1.31 20.76
C LEU A 393 30.48 -1.08 21.78
N THR A 394 31.42 -0.21 21.44
CA THR A 394 32.40 0.30 22.40
C THR A 394 31.74 1.22 23.42
N GLU A 395 32.37 1.42 24.59
CA GLU A 395 31.87 2.36 25.60
C GLU A 395 31.75 3.79 25.06
N GLU A 396 32.67 4.20 24.17
CA GLU A 396 32.59 5.50 23.49
C GLU A 396 31.35 5.58 22.58
N GLN A 397 31.07 4.55 21.79
CA GLN A 397 29.88 4.50 20.94
C GLN A 397 28.59 4.53 21.77
N LYS A 398 28.55 3.82 22.91
CA LYS A 398 27.40 3.86 23.83
C LYS A 398 27.17 5.26 24.38
N GLN A 399 28.22 5.98 24.77
CA GLN A 399 28.11 7.36 25.23
C GLN A 399 27.61 8.30 24.14
N GLN A 400 28.14 8.17 22.91
CA GLN A 400 27.71 8.97 21.76
C GLN A 400 26.23 8.73 21.43
N PHE A 401 25.78 7.48 21.35
CA PHE A 401 24.37 7.14 21.15
C PHE A 401 23.48 7.69 22.27
N ALA A 402 23.89 7.55 23.53
CA ALA A 402 23.11 8.03 24.66
C ALA A 402 22.95 9.56 24.67
N ALA A 403 23.98 10.30 24.28
CA ALA A 403 23.89 11.75 24.11
C ALA A 403 22.93 12.10 22.96
N TYR A 404 23.16 11.52 21.79
CA TYR A 404 22.35 11.77 20.60
C TYR A 404 20.86 11.51 20.83
N PHE A 405 20.46 10.38 21.42
CA PHE A 405 19.02 10.08 21.61
C PHE A 405 18.33 10.96 22.65
N LYS A 406 19.08 11.58 23.58
CA LYS A 406 18.51 12.58 24.51
C LYS A 406 18.26 13.90 23.78
N ASP A 407 19.22 14.34 22.97
CA ASP A 407 19.12 15.59 22.21
C ASP A 407 18.06 15.47 21.12
N GLU A 408 18.04 14.34 20.40
CA GLU A 408 17.06 14.03 19.36
C GLU A 408 15.63 14.01 19.92
N ALA A 409 15.43 13.45 21.12
CA ALA A 409 14.12 13.45 21.78
C ALA A 409 13.60 14.88 22.02
N GLN A 410 14.44 15.78 22.55
CA GLN A 410 14.07 17.18 22.78
C GLN A 410 13.77 17.91 21.46
N TYR A 411 14.58 17.65 20.43
CA TYR A 411 14.36 18.19 19.10
C TYR A 411 13.00 17.75 18.53
N LEU A 412 12.66 16.46 18.63
CA LEU A 412 11.40 15.91 18.12
C LEU A 412 10.18 16.49 18.83
N GLU A 413 10.26 16.74 20.15
CA GLU A 413 9.16 17.39 20.88
C GLU A 413 8.88 18.79 20.33
N LEU A 414 9.92 19.60 20.14
CA LEU A 414 9.80 20.96 19.63
C LEU A 414 9.30 20.99 18.18
N GLN A 415 9.88 20.15 17.31
CA GLN A 415 9.48 20.11 15.90
C GLN A 415 8.05 19.61 15.72
N MET A 416 7.66 18.54 16.43
CA MET A 416 6.30 18.02 16.36
C MET A 416 5.28 19.08 16.77
N GLN A 417 5.56 19.82 17.85
CA GLN A 417 4.68 20.89 18.30
C GLN A 417 4.56 22.00 17.24
N LYS A 418 5.69 22.44 16.66
CA LYS A 418 5.70 23.45 15.60
C LYS A 418 4.88 23.00 14.38
N GLU A 419 5.14 21.79 13.90
CA GLU A 419 4.54 21.24 12.69
C GLU A 419 3.02 21.01 12.84
N LEU A 420 2.58 20.51 14.00
CA LEU A 420 1.16 20.39 14.29
C LEU A 420 0.49 21.77 14.38
N ASN A 421 1.13 22.76 15.01
CA ASN A 421 0.58 24.11 15.07
C ASN A 421 0.39 24.75 13.68
N GLU A 422 1.34 24.53 12.76
CA GLU A 422 1.20 24.97 11.37
C GLU A 422 0.09 24.21 10.64
N MET A 423 -0.02 22.90 10.84
CA MET A 423 -1.04 22.06 10.21
C MET A 423 -2.47 22.47 10.60
N PHE A 424 -2.69 22.82 11.87
CA PHE A 424 -4.00 23.29 12.35
C PHE A 424 -4.24 24.79 12.13
N LYS A 425 -3.30 25.52 11.52
CA LYS A 425 -3.44 26.96 11.33
C LYS A 425 -4.54 27.26 10.31
N GLY A 426 -5.53 28.05 10.72
CA GLY A 426 -6.62 28.49 9.83
C GLY A 426 -7.74 27.46 9.61
N LEU A 427 -7.75 26.37 10.38
CA LEU A 427 -8.80 25.34 10.39
C LEU A 427 -9.73 25.45 11.60
#